data_AF-A0A1V5W6B1-F1
#
_entry.id   AF-A0A1V5W6B1-F1
#
_cell.length_a   1.000
_cell.length_b   1.000
_cell.length_c   1.000
_cell.angle_alpha   90.00
_cell.angle_beta   90.00
_cell.angle_gamma   90.00
#
_symmetry.space_group_name_H-M   'P 1'
#
loop_
_entity.id
_entity.type
_entity.pdbx_description
1 polymer ?
#
loop_
_entity_poly.entity_id
_entity_poly.type
_entity_poly.pdbx_seq_one_letter_code
_entity_poly.pdbx_strand_id
1 'polypeptide(L)'
;MKKLFLFVSVVIIFIASSCSSYDYFPSQQQVLLFKKENDTHFSIGVSPYTTTVTIGHAFSDYVGFVSSAKFLESFQDMNNSDNFLFDNELVIYKRFKNRLMIASNFGYGMGQYRKYDLYNDPYMTRLSRFYIQPSFGFSLKCFDFAVSLRVSQANFDVHSQEMHYDSEESYYSLTPVIKEVTNGYAFFFEPALTIGTGYDWLKFRVQPTTLLSLFDDADGKYILEEPSVNFSVHVTYDFE
;
A
#
# COMPACT_ATOMS: atom_id res chain seq x y z
N MET A 1 -27.10 17.12 8.05
CA MET A 1 -27.23 17.21 6.58
C MET A 1 -26.12 18.02 5.92
N LYS A 2 -25.90 19.31 6.26
CA LYS A 2 -24.81 20.12 5.65
C LYS A 2 -23.40 19.51 5.73
N LYS A 3 -23.03 18.89 6.86
CA LYS A 3 -21.73 18.20 7.05
C LYS A 3 -21.58 16.94 6.20
N LEU A 4 -22.70 16.22 5.98
CA LEU A 4 -22.72 15.04 5.12
C LEU A 4 -22.58 15.44 3.65
N PHE A 5 -23.28 16.50 3.24
CA PHE A 5 -23.16 17.04 1.88
C PHE A 5 -21.73 17.53 1.59
N LEU A 6 -21.12 18.29 2.51
CA LEU A 6 -19.73 18.73 2.38
C LEU A 6 -18.75 17.55 2.27
N PHE A 7 -18.91 16.52 3.12
CA PHE A 7 -18.08 15.32 3.06
C PHE A 7 -18.22 14.59 1.72
N VAL A 8 -19.45 14.41 1.24
CA VAL A 8 -19.73 13.80 -0.07
C VAL A 8 -19.16 14.65 -1.20
N SER A 9 -19.26 15.97 -1.15
CA SER A 9 -18.67 16.87 -2.16
C SER A 9 -17.15 16.80 -2.19
N VAL A 10 -16.49 16.74 -1.03
CA VAL A 10 -15.03 16.55 -0.95
C VAL A 10 -14.65 15.20 -1.55
N VAL A 11 -15.33 14.12 -1.16
CA VAL A 11 -15.11 12.78 -1.72
C VAL A 11 -15.29 12.77 -3.24
N ILE A 12 -16.31 13.44 -3.78
CA ILE A 12 -16.56 13.55 -5.23
C ILE A 12 -15.46 14.34 -5.94
N ILE A 13 -14.98 15.45 -5.35
CA ILE A 13 -13.89 16.25 -5.94
C ILE A 13 -12.59 15.44 -6.00
N PHE A 14 -12.30 14.64 -4.97
CA PHE A 14 -11.17 13.72 -4.98
C PHE A 14 -11.33 12.65 -6.07
N ILE A 15 -12.51 12.05 -6.22
CA ILE A 15 -12.76 11.01 -7.23
C ILE A 15 -12.66 11.57 -8.68
N ALA A 16 -13.01 12.83 -8.89
CA ALA A 16 -13.06 13.45 -10.22
C ALA A 16 -11.68 13.87 -10.79
N SER A 17 -10.59 13.73 -10.04
CA SER A 17 -9.23 14.09 -10.51
C SER A 17 -8.36 12.88 -10.85
N SER A 18 -8.96 11.72 -11.15
CA SER A 18 -8.22 10.49 -11.44
C SER A 18 -7.84 10.40 -12.90
N CYS A 19 -6.57 10.13 -13.19
CA CYS A 19 -6.07 9.68 -14.49
C CYS A 19 -5.56 8.23 -14.35
N SER A 20 -5.50 7.50 -15.45
CA SER A 20 -5.16 6.08 -15.42
C SER A 20 -3.69 5.85 -15.16
N SER A 21 -3.39 4.81 -14.38
CA SER A 21 -2.00 4.38 -14.21
C SER A 21 -1.94 2.87 -14.11
N TYR A 22 -1.26 2.24 -15.06
CA TYR A 22 -1.01 0.80 -15.15
C TYR A 22 0.09 0.30 -14.19
N ASP A 23 0.54 1.15 -13.27
CA ASP A 23 1.85 1.02 -12.63
C ASP A 23 1.79 0.77 -11.13
N TYR A 24 0.61 0.50 -10.58
CA TYR A 24 0.42 0.33 -9.14
C TYR A 24 0.56 -1.13 -8.70
N PHE A 25 1.39 -1.37 -7.68
CA PHE A 25 1.51 -2.70 -7.07
C PHE A 25 0.72 -2.77 -5.76
N PRO A 26 -0.31 -3.63 -5.65
CA PRO A 26 -0.98 -3.86 -4.38
C PRO A 26 0.03 -4.42 -3.38
N SER A 27 0.10 -3.81 -2.21
CA SER A 27 1.11 -4.15 -1.20
C SER A 27 0.45 -4.49 0.12
N GLN A 28 1.13 -5.31 0.92
CA GLN A 28 0.63 -5.72 2.23
C GLN A 28 0.11 -4.50 3.04
N GLN A 29 -1.12 -4.65 3.55
CA GLN A 29 -1.76 -3.69 4.43
C GLN A 29 -1.24 -3.82 5.86
N GLN A 30 -0.88 -2.68 6.45
CA GLN A 30 -0.33 -2.59 7.80
C GLN A 30 -1.47 -2.64 8.84
N VAL A 31 -2.11 -3.80 8.96
CA VAL A 31 -3.20 -4.02 9.94
C VAL A 31 -2.60 -4.54 11.25
N LEU A 32 -1.97 -3.62 12.00
CA LEU A 32 -1.47 -3.92 13.33
C LEU A 32 -2.57 -3.75 14.37
N LEU A 33 -2.70 -4.74 15.25
CA LEU A 33 -3.72 -4.80 16.28
C LEU A 33 -3.07 -4.46 17.63
N PHE A 34 -2.75 -3.18 17.82
CA PHE A 34 -2.18 -2.68 19.09
C PHE A 34 -3.11 -2.98 20.27
N LYS A 35 -2.61 -3.72 21.25
CA LYS A 35 -3.41 -4.19 22.40
C LYS A 35 -3.50 -3.16 23.52
N LYS A 36 -2.46 -2.32 23.68
CA LYS A 36 -2.31 -1.30 24.73
C LYS A 36 -1.20 -0.29 24.38
N GLU A 37 -1.03 0.73 25.20
CA GLU A 37 0.15 1.61 25.20
C GLU A 37 1.47 0.81 25.32
N ASN A 38 2.53 1.31 24.69
CA ASN A 38 3.88 0.74 24.59
C ASN A 38 3.99 -0.61 23.85
N ASP A 39 2.90 -1.08 23.25
CA ASP A 39 2.88 -2.29 22.45
C ASP A 39 3.66 -2.06 21.14
N THR A 40 4.72 -2.85 20.95
CA THR A 40 5.63 -2.73 19.81
C THR A 40 5.51 -3.97 18.94
N HIS A 41 5.28 -3.76 17.64
CA HIS A 41 5.22 -4.82 16.67
C HIS A 41 6.39 -4.75 15.71
N PHE A 42 6.93 -5.91 15.39
CA PHE A 42 7.86 -6.11 14.30
C PHE A 42 7.30 -7.21 13.41
N SER A 43 7.38 -7.04 12.09
CA SER A 43 7.00 -8.11 11.17
C SER A 43 7.80 -8.11 9.90
N ILE A 44 7.99 -9.32 9.37
CA ILE A 44 8.53 -9.56 8.03
C ILE A 44 7.44 -10.27 7.25
N GLY A 45 7.14 -9.76 6.06
CA GLY A 45 6.15 -10.29 5.15
C GLY A 45 6.72 -10.53 3.76
N VAL A 46 6.13 -11.48 3.05
CA VAL A 46 6.44 -11.82 1.67
C VAL A 46 5.14 -11.88 0.87
N SER A 47 5.20 -11.36 -0.34
CA SER A 47 4.17 -11.45 -1.37
C SER A 47 4.85 -11.90 -2.67
N PRO A 48 4.09 -12.27 -3.73
CA PRO A 48 4.68 -12.71 -5.00
C PRO A 48 5.72 -11.75 -5.61
N TYR A 49 5.67 -10.46 -5.25
CA TYR A 49 6.53 -9.43 -5.86
C TYR A 49 7.24 -8.54 -4.83
N THR A 50 7.00 -8.73 -3.53
CA THR A 50 7.55 -7.82 -2.52
C THR A 50 7.94 -8.54 -1.23
N THR A 51 9.11 -8.19 -0.70
CA THR A 51 9.44 -8.46 0.70
C THR A 51 9.20 -7.19 1.53
N THR A 52 8.47 -7.30 2.63
CA THR A 52 8.08 -6.18 3.48
C THR A 52 8.67 -6.35 4.88
N VAL A 53 9.32 -5.32 5.39
CA VAL A 53 9.69 -5.20 6.80
C VAL A 53 8.82 -4.11 7.42
N THR A 54 8.20 -4.36 8.56
CA THR A 54 7.31 -3.40 9.23
C THR A 54 7.65 -3.32 10.70
N ILE A 55 7.67 -2.10 11.23
CA ILE A 55 7.78 -1.81 12.65
C ILE A 55 6.65 -0.88 13.04
N GLY A 56 5.98 -1.15 14.16
CA GLY A 56 4.94 -0.30 14.69
C GLY A 56 5.04 -0.17 16.20
N HIS A 57 4.63 0.97 16.73
CA HIS A 57 4.66 1.25 18.15
C HIS A 57 3.42 2.04 18.57
N ALA A 58 2.77 1.60 19.65
CA ALA A 58 1.68 2.31 20.29
C ALA A 58 2.20 3.31 21.32
N PHE A 59 2.03 4.60 21.08
CA PHE A 59 2.43 5.65 22.04
C PHE A 59 1.40 5.87 23.15
N SER A 60 0.17 5.39 22.97
CA SER A 60 -0.94 5.49 23.92
C SER A 60 -1.98 4.42 23.59
N ASP A 61 -3.02 4.27 24.41
CA ASP A 61 -4.14 3.38 24.12
C ASP A 61 -5.00 3.75 22.88
N TYR A 62 -4.69 4.87 22.21
CA TYR A 62 -5.49 5.40 21.10
C TYR A 62 -4.68 5.72 19.84
N VAL A 63 -3.37 5.89 19.97
CA VAL A 63 -2.50 6.39 18.89
C VAL A 63 -1.24 5.56 18.84
N GLY A 64 -0.92 5.09 17.63
CA GLY A 64 0.34 4.45 17.31
C GLY A 64 0.91 4.97 15.99
N PHE A 65 2.11 4.54 15.68
CA PHE A 65 2.76 4.80 14.41
C PHE A 65 3.31 3.51 13.84
N VAL A 66 3.28 3.39 12.52
CA VAL A 66 3.79 2.23 11.80
C VAL A 66 4.61 2.70 10.62
N SER A 67 5.79 2.11 10.44
CA SER A 67 6.63 2.31 9.29
C SER A 67 6.91 0.97 8.62
N SER A 68 6.84 0.93 7.29
CA SER A 68 7.24 -0.25 6.53
C SER A 68 8.17 0.11 5.39
N ALA A 69 9.10 -0.80 5.13
CA ALA A 69 10.00 -0.80 4.00
C ALA A 69 9.68 -2.01 3.14
N LYS A 70 9.41 -1.79 1.85
CA LYS A 70 9.04 -2.82 0.89
C LYS A 70 10.11 -2.85 -0.18
N PHE A 71 10.66 -4.02 -0.42
CA PHE A 71 11.64 -4.28 -1.46
C PHE A 71 10.91 -5.01 -2.58
N LEU A 72 10.84 -4.40 -3.76
CA LEU A 72 10.11 -4.96 -4.89
C LEU A 72 11.06 -5.81 -5.74
N GLU A 73 10.70 -7.05 -5.97
CA GLU A 73 11.46 -7.93 -6.85
C GLU A 73 11.18 -7.56 -8.31
N SER A 74 12.23 -7.20 -9.05
CA SER A 74 12.15 -7.11 -10.50
C SER A 74 12.42 -8.49 -11.10
N PHE A 75 11.49 -9.00 -11.91
CA PHE A 75 11.66 -10.28 -12.62
C PHE A 75 12.88 -10.33 -13.55
N GLN A 76 13.40 -9.18 -13.96
CA GLN A 76 14.48 -9.09 -14.94
C GLN A 76 15.84 -8.73 -14.34
N ASP A 77 15.90 -8.25 -13.08
CA ASP A 77 17.16 -7.82 -12.48
C ASP A 77 17.19 -8.06 -10.96
N MET A 78 17.59 -9.27 -10.57
CA MET A 78 17.70 -9.70 -9.17
C MET A 78 18.85 -9.02 -8.38
N ASN A 79 19.71 -8.25 -9.04
CA ASN A 79 20.84 -7.57 -8.41
C ASN A 79 20.58 -6.09 -8.12
N ASN A 80 19.39 -5.58 -8.41
CA ASN A 80 19.10 -4.16 -8.30
C ASN A 80 18.45 -3.81 -6.96
N SER A 81 19.22 -3.18 -6.08
CA SER A 81 18.80 -2.73 -4.74
C SER A 81 17.87 -1.52 -4.75
N ASP A 82 17.60 -0.94 -5.92
CA ASP A 82 17.03 0.40 -6.04
C ASP A 82 15.49 0.40 -6.02
N ASN A 83 14.87 -0.77 -6.03
CA ASN A 83 13.42 -0.95 -6.03
C ASN A 83 12.88 -1.02 -4.60
N PHE A 84 12.31 0.10 -4.13
CA PHE A 84 11.77 0.18 -2.79
C PHE A 84 10.51 1.04 -2.69
N LEU A 85 9.73 0.79 -1.65
CA LEU A 85 8.61 1.63 -1.23
C LEU A 85 8.60 1.72 0.29
N PHE A 86 8.70 2.94 0.81
CA PHE A 86 8.56 3.24 2.23
C PHE A 86 7.17 3.79 2.49
N ASP A 87 6.51 3.26 3.50
CA ASP A 87 5.21 3.74 3.97
C ASP A 87 5.31 4.12 5.45
N ASN A 88 4.77 5.27 5.81
CA ASN A 88 4.71 5.76 7.18
C ASN A 88 3.26 6.10 7.52
N GLU A 89 2.78 5.59 8.64
CA GLU A 89 1.36 5.59 9.00
C GLU A 89 1.17 6.06 10.44
N LEU A 90 0.28 7.05 10.62
CA LEU A 90 -0.31 7.33 11.93
C LEU A 90 -1.56 6.46 12.10
N VAL A 91 -1.64 5.74 13.20
CA VAL A 91 -2.75 4.83 13.49
C VAL A 91 -3.58 5.37 14.64
N ILE A 92 -4.84 5.66 14.38
CA ILE A 92 -5.82 5.99 15.42
C ILE A 92 -6.67 4.75 15.66
N TYR A 93 -6.67 4.24 16.89
CA TYR A 93 -7.34 2.99 17.19
C TYR A 93 -8.11 3.03 18.50
N LYS A 94 -9.01 2.06 18.66
CA LYS A 94 -9.71 1.82 19.91
C LYS A 94 -9.99 0.34 20.09
N ARG A 95 -9.64 -0.16 21.26
CA ARG A 95 -9.95 -1.53 21.68
C ARG A 95 -11.14 -1.52 22.64
N PHE A 96 -12.11 -2.39 22.37
CA PHE A 96 -13.26 -2.61 23.24
C PHE A 96 -13.04 -3.83 24.13
N LYS A 97 -13.76 -3.89 25.26
CA LYS A 97 -13.69 -5.02 26.22
C LYS A 97 -13.92 -6.38 25.58
N ASN A 98 -14.73 -6.44 24.52
CA ASN A 98 -15.05 -7.67 23.79
C ASN A 98 -13.93 -8.08 22.81
N ARG A 99 -12.72 -7.55 22.96
CA ARG A 99 -11.54 -7.80 22.10
C ARG A 99 -11.69 -7.34 20.65
N LEU A 100 -12.79 -6.65 20.37
CA LEU A 100 -13.07 -5.98 19.13
C LEU A 100 -12.21 -4.72 19.04
N MET A 101 -11.70 -4.45 17.86
CA MET A 101 -10.79 -3.34 17.57
C MET A 101 -11.24 -2.63 16.33
N ILE A 102 -11.23 -1.30 16.40
CA ILE A 102 -11.39 -0.43 15.25
C ILE A 102 -10.12 0.40 15.13
N ALA A 103 -9.65 0.56 13.91
CA ALA A 103 -8.48 1.37 13.61
C ALA A 103 -8.70 2.13 12.31
N SER A 104 -8.05 3.28 12.18
CA SER A 104 -7.89 3.96 10.92
C SER A 104 -6.46 4.45 10.81
N ASN A 105 -5.79 4.01 9.76
CA ASN A 105 -4.43 4.44 9.48
C ASN A 105 -4.47 5.59 8.47
N PHE A 106 -3.61 6.57 8.66
CA PHE A 106 -3.38 7.68 7.76
C PHE A 106 -1.93 7.60 7.32
N GLY A 107 -1.72 7.27 6.05
CA GLY A 107 -0.42 6.91 5.53
C GLY A 107 0.08 7.83 4.44
N TYR A 108 1.40 7.98 4.41
CA TYR A 108 2.13 8.53 3.28
C TYR A 108 3.22 7.53 2.85
N GLY A 109 3.21 7.21 1.56
CA GLY A 109 4.16 6.31 0.93
C GLY A 109 5.02 7.03 -0.09
N MET A 110 6.29 6.67 -0.16
CA MET A 110 7.19 7.11 -1.23
C MET A 110 8.14 5.99 -1.62
N GLY A 111 8.43 5.88 -2.91
CA GLY A 111 9.26 4.82 -3.42
C GLY A 111 9.72 5.08 -4.83
N GLN A 112 10.51 4.15 -5.33
CA GLN A 112 10.88 4.10 -6.73
C GLN A 112 11.07 2.65 -7.14
N TYR A 113 10.85 2.39 -8.42
CA TYR A 113 11.16 1.11 -9.01
C TYR A 113 11.58 1.31 -10.47
N ARG A 114 12.50 0.46 -10.92
CA ARG A 114 12.93 0.39 -12.30
C ARG A 114 12.04 -0.58 -13.07
N LYS A 115 11.60 -0.17 -14.24
CA LYS A 115 10.91 -1.00 -15.23
C LYS A 115 11.67 -0.96 -16.54
N TYR A 116 11.27 -1.86 -17.43
CA TYR A 116 11.78 -1.97 -18.78
C TYR A 116 10.61 -1.75 -19.73
N ASP A 117 10.85 -1.01 -20.80
CA ASP A 117 9.87 -0.81 -21.85
C ASP A 117 9.79 -2.03 -22.80
N LEU A 118 9.05 -1.90 -23.90
CA LEU A 118 8.92 -2.95 -24.91
C LEU A 118 10.24 -3.32 -25.60
N TYR A 119 11.26 -2.46 -25.51
CA TYR A 119 12.58 -2.60 -26.11
C TYR A 119 13.67 -2.99 -25.10
N ASN A 120 13.27 -3.26 -23.84
CA ASN A 120 14.17 -3.49 -22.71
C ASN A 120 15.04 -2.28 -22.34
N ASP A 121 14.59 -1.06 -22.64
CA ASP A 121 15.22 0.15 -22.15
C ASP A 121 14.72 0.45 -20.73
N PRO A 122 15.63 0.60 -19.74
CA PRO A 122 15.24 0.82 -18.36
C PRO A 122 14.74 2.25 -18.14
N TYR A 123 13.60 2.39 -17.47
CA TYR A 123 13.11 3.66 -16.93
C TYR A 123 12.84 3.56 -15.44
N MET A 124 12.93 4.69 -14.74
CA MET A 124 12.69 4.77 -13.30
C MET A 124 11.35 5.46 -13.06
N THR A 125 10.46 4.79 -12.35
CA THR A 125 9.20 5.38 -11.88
C THR A 125 9.33 5.67 -10.40
N ARG A 126 9.15 6.93 -10.03
CA ARG A 126 8.97 7.34 -8.64
C ARG A 126 7.50 7.34 -8.31
N LEU A 127 7.17 6.83 -7.13
CA LEU A 127 5.82 6.75 -6.61
C LEU A 127 5.74 7.57 -5.33
N SER A 128 4.74 8.42 -5.23
CA SER A 128 4.29 8.99 -3.96
C SER A 128 2.81 8.71 -3.77
N ARG A 129 2.38 8.41 -2.55
CA ARG A 129 0.96 8.13 -2.27
C ARG A 129 0.53 8.63 -0.92
N PHE A 130 -0.70 9.12 -0.85
CA PHE A 130 -1.43 9.30 0.41
C PHE A 130 -2.53 8.28 0.48
N TYR A 131 -2.79 7.74 1.67
CA TYR A 131 -3.87 6.78 1.83
C TYR A 131 -4.51 6.83 3.20
N ILE A 132 -5.78 6.40 3.24
CA ILE A 132 -6.50 6.11 4.47
C ILE A 132 -6.85 4.62 4.48
N GLN A 133 -6.69 3.98 5.63
CA GLN A 133 -6.95 2.54 5.78
C GLN A 133 -7.79 2.28 7.04
N PRO A 134 -9.12 2.44 6.97
CA PRO A 134 -10.00 1.90 8.01
C PRO A 134 -9.85 0.38 8.12
N SER A 135 -9.88 -0.11 9.35
CA SER A 135 -9.89 -1.53 9.66
C SER A 135 -10.78 -1.83 10.85
N PHE A 136 -11.38 -3.01 10.79
CA PHE A 136 -12.18 -3.60 11.86
C PHE A 136 -11.68 -5.01 12.10
N GLY A 137 -11.39 -5.34 13.35
CA GLY A 137 -10.88 -6.66 13.69
C GLY A 137 -11.20 -7.10 15.10
N PHE A 138 -10.77 -8.32 15.41
CA PHE A 138 -10.77 -8.85 16.76
C PHE A 138 -9.51 -9.68 16.98
N SER A 139 -8.96 -9.61 18.20
CA SER A 139 -7.74 -10.34 18.58
C SER A 139 -7.99 -11.23 19.79
N LEU A 140 -7.76 -12.52 19.62
CA LEU A 140 -7.77 -13.56 20.64
C LEU A 140 -6.34 -14.04 20.91
N LYS A 141 -6.15 -14.74 22.03
CA LYS A 141 -4.83 -15.25 22.42
C LYS A 141 -4.13 -16.04 21.32
N CYS A 142 -4.89 -16.90 20.63
CA CYS A 142 -4.38 -17.77 19.57
C CYS A 142 -4.70 -17.30 18.15
N PHE A 143 -5.55 -16.29 17.96
CA PHE A 143 -6.16 -16.00 16.67
C PHE A 143 -6.46 -14.51 16.49
N ASP A 144 -6.10 -13.96 15.33
CA ASP A 144 -6.43 -12.60 14.92
C ASP A 144 -7.27 -12.65 13.64
N PHE A 145 -8.21 -11.73 13.52
CA PHE A 145 -8.97 -11.52 12.30
C PHE A 145 -9.22 -10.02 12.12
N ALA A 146 -9.03 -9.53 10.90
CA ALA A 146 -9.39 -8.17 10.55
C ALA A 146 -9.82 -8.06 9.09
N VAL A 147 -10.74 -7.14 8.83
CA VAL A 147 -11.05 -6.64 7.49
C VAL A 147 -10.56 -5.20 7.40
N SER A 148 -10.01 -4.84 6.26
CA SER A 148 -9.52 -3.49 6.01
C SER A 148 -9.80 -3.07 4.57
N LEU A 149 -9.86 -1.76 4.38
CA LEU A 149 -9.97 -1.13 3.07
C LEU A 149 -8.95 -0.01 3.04
N ARG A 150 -7.97 -0.08 2.15
CA ARG A 150 -7.08 1.06 1.88
C ARG A 150 -7.62 1.81 0.67
N VAL A 151 -7.77 3.12 0.81
CA VAL A 151 -8.07 4.05 -0.28
C VAL A 151 -6.85 4.91 -0.49
N SER A 152 -6.22 4.78 -1.65
CA SER A 152 -4.94 5.42 -1.98
C SER A 152 -5.12 6.42 -3.10
N GLN A 153 -4.49 7.58 -2.97
CA GLN A 153 -4.22 8.52 -4.04
C GLN A 153 -2.73 8.47 -4.33
N ALA A 154 -2.35 7.97 -5.50
CA ALA A 154 -0.97 7.86 -5.93
C ALA A 154 -0.63 8.90 -7.00
N ASN A 155 0.62 9.32 -7.03
CA ASN A 155 1.21 10.10 -8.09
C ASN A 155 2.48 9.39 -8.55
N PHE A 156 2.62 9.27 -9.86
CA PHE A 156 3.75 8.63 -10.50
C PHE A 156 4.56 9.67 -11.27
N ASP A 157 5.86 9.59 -11.10
CA ASP A 157 6.82 10.51 -11.70
C ASP A 157 7.89 9.69 -12.42
N VAL A 158 7.77 9.60 -13.74
CA VAL A 158 8.60 8.75 -14.59
C VAL A 158 9.79 9.56 -15.12
N HIS A 159 10.98 9.10 -14.79
CA HIS A 159 12.25 9.66 -15.24
C HIS A 159 13.00 8.63 -16.09
N SER A 160 13.41 9.01 -17.30
CA SER A 160 14.41 8.25 -18.05
C SER A 160 15.79 8.48 -17.43
N GLN A 161 16.45 7.45 -16.90
CA GLN A 161 17.86 7.56 -16.56
C GLN A 161 18.67 7.46 -17.85
N GLU A 162 19.46 8.51 -18.16
CA GLU A 162 20.46 8.58 -19.23
C GLU A 162 20.24 7.60 -20.39
N MET A 163 19.18 7.83 -21.18
CA MET A 163 19.06 7.13 -22.46
C MET A 163 20.11 7.69 -23.42
N HIS A 164 21.13 6.87 -23.72
CA HIS A 164 21.75 6.96 -25.03
C HIS A 164 20.69 6.50 -26.03
N TYR A 165 19.89 7.45 -26.52
CA TYR A 165 18.96 7.22 -27.62
C TYR A 165 19.79 6.90 -28.85
N ASP A 166 20.10 5.62 -29.06
CA ASP A 166 20.76 5.15 -30.28
C ASP A 166 19.81 5.24 -31.50
N SER A 167 18.51 5.50 -31.29
CA SER A 167 17.54 5.73 -32.36
C SER A 167 16.42 6.71 -31.94
N GLU A 168 15.87 7.46 -32.91
CA GLU A 168 14.68 8.30 -32.71
C GLU A 168 13.43 7.47 -32.34
N GLU A 169 13.37 6.18 -32.69
CA GLU A 169 12.24 5.28 -32.39
C GLU A 169 12.02 5.05 -30.89
N SER A 170 13.09 4.90 -30.11
CA SER A 170 13.01 4.71 -28.64
C SER A 170 12.44 5.93 -27.91
N TYR A 171 12.60 7.14 -28.47
CA TYR A 171 12.02 8.37 -27.90
C TYR A 171 10.50 8.42 -28.09
N TYR A 172 10.01 8.00 -29.26
CA TYR A 172 8.58 8.04 -29.58
C TYR A 172 7.77 6.92 -28.91
N SER A 173 8.38 5.78 -28.58
CA SER A 173 7.71 4.67 -27.87
C SER A 173 7.44 4.97 -26.39
N LEU A 174 8.34 5.70 -25.72
CA LEU A 174 8.23 6.04 -24.30
C LEU A 174 7.38 7.28 -24.03
N THR A 175 7.29 8.20 -25.00
CA THR A 175 6.52 9.44 -24.84
C THR A 175 5.03 9.23 -24.47
N PRO A 176 4.28 8.28 -25.08
CA PRO A 176 2.90 8.00 -24.66
C PRO A 176 2.81 7.35 -23.27
N VAL A 177 3.67 6.36 -22.97
CA VAL A 177 3.72 5.71 -21.64
C VAL A 177 4.05 6.72 -20.53
N ILE A 178 5.05 7.57 -20.76
CA ILE A 178 5.42 8.64 -19.85
C ILE A 178 4.23 9.59 -19.69
N LYS A 179 3.60 10.06 -20.77
CA LYS A 179 2.48 11.03 -20.70
C LYS A 179 1.23 10.46 -20.04
N GLU A 180 0.94 9.18 -20.19
CA GLU A 180 -0.19 8.51 -19.53
C GLU A 180 0.10 8.28 -18.04
N VAL A 181 1.31 7.83 -17.69
CA VAL A 181 1.67 7.55 -16.29
C VAL A 181 1.98 8.81 -15.48
N THR A 182 2.55 9.87 -16.07
CA THR A 182 2.93 11.10 -15.33
C THR A 182 1.84 12.16 -15.21
N ASN A 183 0.77 12.12 -16.01
CA ASN A 183 -0.28 13.13 -15.93
C ASN A 183 -1.37 12.73 -14.92
N GLY A 184 -1.08 12.90 -13.64
CA GLY A 184 -2.14 13.09 -12.64
C GLY A 184 -2.01 12.27 -11.37
N TYR A 185 -3.13 12.19 -10.67
CA TYR A 185 -3.29 11.32 -9.52
C TYR A 185 -4.12 10.11 -9.93
N ALA A 186 -3.74 8.92 -9.48
CA ALA A 186 -4.53 7.71 -9.64
C ALA A 186 -5.14 7.30 -8.30
N PHE A 187 -6.39 6.84 -8.31
CA PHE A 187 -7.08 6.38 -7.11
C PHE A 187 -7.25 4.86 -7.09
N PHE A 188 -6.97 4.26 -5.94
CA PHE A 188 -7.04 2.82 -5.73
C PHE A 188 -7.88 2.46 -4.52
N PHE A 189 -8.66 1.39 -4.67
CA PHE A 189 -9.28 0.71 -3.54
C PHE A 189 -8.68 -0.69 -3.37
N GLU A 190 -8.17 -0.94 -2.17
CA GLU A 190 -7.58 -2.21 -1.82
C GLU A 190 -8.36 -2.80 -0.63
N PRO A 191 -9.42 -3.61 -0.84
CA PRO A 191 -9.96 -4.43 0.22
C PRO A 191 -8.98 -5.55 0.60
N ALA A 192 -8.84 -5.81 1.89
CA ALA A 192 -8.04 -6.91 2.40
C ALA A 192 -8.71 -7.62 3.58
N LEU A 193 -8.44 -8.92 3.67
CA LEU A 193 -8.78 -9.76 4.81
C LEU A 193 -7.48 -10.19 5.47
N THR A 194 -7.35 -10.04 6.77
CA THR A 194 -6.17 -10.48 7.53
C THR A 194 -6.59 -11.57 8.51
N ILE A 195 -5.93 -12.73 8.42
CA ILE A 195 -6.10 -13.83 9.36
C ILE A 195 -4.75 -14.11 9.99
N GLY A 196 -4.71 -14.16 11.32
CA GLY A 196 -3.52 -14.49 12.09
C GLY A 196 -3.73 -15.66 13.03
N THR A 197 -2.74 -16.51 13.18
CA THR A 197 -2.74 -17.61 14.17
C THR A 197 -1.38 -17.72 14.83
N GLY A 198 -1.33 -18.27 16.05
CA GLY A 198 -0.08 -18.43 16.82
C GLY A 198 -0.22 -17.92 18.25
N TYR A 199 0.88 -17.63 18.92
CA TYR A 199 0.92 -17.17 20.30
C TYR A 199 0.64 -15.67 20.44
N ASP A 200 0.38 -15.21 21.66
CA ASP A 200 0.09 -13.81 21.94
C ASP A 200 1.22 -12.84 21.50
N TRP A 201 2.47 -13.32 21.54
CA TRP A 201 3.68 -12.58 21.17
C TRP A 201 4.23 -12.93 19.77
N LEU A 202 3.76 -14.01 19.14
CA LEU A 202 4.22 -14.49 17.83
C LEU A 202 3.03 -14.97 16.99
N LYS A 203 2.75 -14.27 15.88
CA LYS A 203 1.65 -14.58 14.97
C LYS A 203 2.15 -14.82 13.55
N PHE A 204 1.63 -15.86 12.92
CA PHE A 204 1.71 -16.08 11.48
C PHE A 204 0.43 -15.51 10.86
N ARG A 205 0.56 -14.66 9.85
CA ARG A 205 -0.56 -13.98 9.20
C ARG A 205 -0.60 -14.27 7.70
N VAL A 206 -1.82 -14.35 7.20
CA VAL A 206 -2.14 -14.42 5.77
C VAL A 206 -3.09 -13.28 5.45
N GLN A 207 -2.83 -12.58 4.34
CA GLN A 207 -3.61 -11.43 3.90
C GLN A 207 -3.85 -11.43 2.39
N PRO A 208 -4.96 -12.04 1.92
CA PRO A 208 -5.45 -11.82 0.57
C PRO A 208 -5.93 -10.36 0.41
N THR A 209 -5.50 -9.74 -0.67
CA THR A 209 -5.82 -8.36 -1.06
C THR A 209 -6.24 -8.35 -2.52
N THR A 210 -7.23 -7.54 -2.86
CA THR A 210 -7.64 -7.29 -4.25
C THR A 210 -7.45 -5.82 -4.52
N LEU A 211 -7.07 -5.47 -5.75
CA LEU A 211 -6.94 -4.09 -6.18
C LEU A 211 -8.06 -3.74 -7.15
N LEU A 212 -8.69 -2.59 -6.91
CA LEU A 212 -9.66 -1.98 -7.80
C LEU A 212 -9.13 -0.60 -8.18
N SER A 213 -8.77 -0.42 -9.45
CA SER A 213 -8.38 0.88 -9.99
C SER A 213 -9.61 1.70 -10.37
N LEU A 214 -9.62 2.98 -9.97
CA LEU A 214 -10.62 3.96 -10.40
C LEU A 214 -10.09 4.71 -11.63
N PHE A 215 -10.73 4.46 -12.76
CA PHE A 215 -10.61 5.18 -14.03
C PHE A 215 -9.39 4.82 -14.90
N ASP A 216 -9.68 4.13 -16.00
CA ASP A 216 -8.85 4.08 -17.19
C ASP A 216 -9.64 4.67 -18.38
N ASP A 217 -9.05 5.65 -19.08
CA ASP A 217 -9.61 6.31 -20.28
C ASP A 217 -9.82 5.23 -21.36
N ALA A 218 -10.98 4.98 -21.97
CA ALA A 218 -11.99 5.88 -22.53
C ALA A 218 -13.44 5.39 -22.29
N ASP A 219 -13.64 4.35 -21.46
CA ASP A 219 -14.93 3.65 -21.29
C ASP A 219 -15.46 3.64 -19.85
N GLY A 220 -14.71 4.19 -18.88
CA GLY A 220 -15.10 4.20 -17.47
C GLY A 220 -15.21 2.81 -16.83
N LYS A 221 -14.45 1.83 -17.34
CA LYS A 221 -14.45 0.44 -16.83
C LYS A 221 -13.44 0.29 -15.69
N TYR A 222 -13.83 -0.46 -14.67
CA TYR A 222 -12.94 -0.88 -13.58
C TYR A 222 -12.06 -2.04 -14.07
N ILE A 223 -10.74 -1.94 -13.86
CA ILE A 223 -9.84 -3.08 -14.02
C ILE A 223 -9.70 -3.73 -12.64
N LEU A 224 -10.17 -4.97 -12.54
CA LEU A 224 -9.84 -5.87 -11.45
C LEU A 224 -8.46 -6.44 -11.75
N GLU A 225 -7.45 -5.97 -11.04
CA GLU A 225 -6.13 -6.58 -11.10
C GLU A 225 -6.11 -7.89 -10.28
N GLU A 226 -5.13 -8.74 -10.57
CA GLU A 226 -5.03 -10.07 -9.96
C GLU A 226 -4.96 -9.98 -8.43
N PRO A 227 -5.72 -10.82 -7.71
CA PRO A 227 -5.66 -10.86 -6.26
C PRO A 227 -4.26 -11.26 -5.79
N SER A 228 -3.71 -10.54 -4.82
CA SER A 228 -2.43 -10.86 -4.20
C SER A 228 -2.63 -11.51 -2.85
N VAL A 229 -1.78 -12.47 -2.49
CA VAL A 229 -1.79 -13.10 -1.17
C VAL A 229 -0.46 -12.82 -0.48
N ASN A 230 -0.52 -12.21 0.69
CA ASN A 230 0.64 -11.85 1.49
C ASN A 230 0.74 -12.79 2.69
N PHE A 231 1.95 -13.22 3.03
CA PHE A 231 2.26 -14.02 4.21
C PHE A 231 3.21 -13.25 5.10
N SER A 232 3.00 -13.23 6.41
CA SER A 232 3.93 -12.54 7.32
C SER A 232 4.06 -13.19 8.68
N VAL A 233 5.19 -12.96 9.32
CA VAL A 233 5.46 -13.30 10.71
C VAL A 233 5.50 -12.02 11.52
N HIS A 234 4.68 -11.95 12.57
CA HIS A 234 4.56 -10.80 13.47
C HIS A 234 5.03 -11.18 14.87
N VAL A 235 5.96 -10.40 15.39
CA VAL A 235 6.41 -10.44 16.78
C VAL A 235 5.84 -9.22 17.49
N THR A 236 5.29 -9.43 18.68
CA THR A 236 4.79 -8.36 19.55
C THR A 236 5.61 -8.35 20.82
N TYR A 237 6.17 -7.20 21.16
CA TYR A 237 6.93 -6.95 22.37
C TYR A 237 6.27 -5.85 23.18
N ASP A 238 6.26 -6.04 24.49
CA ASP A 238 5.55 -5.22 25.45
C ASP A 238 6.57 -4.69 26.46
N PHE A 239 6.80 -3.37 26.43
CA PHE A 239 7.68 -2.70 27.38
C PHE A 239 6.86 -2.37 28.64
N GLU A 240 6.92 -3.26 29.63
CA GLU A 240 6.39 -3.01 30.99
C GLU A 240 7.25 -2.01 31.79
#